data_AF-A0A9E3I0P1-F1
#
_entry.id   AF-A0A9E3I0P1-F1
#
_cell.length_a   1.000
_cell.length_b   1.000
_cell.length_c   1.000
_cell.angle_alpha   90.00
_cell.angle_beta   90.00
_cell.angle_gamma   90.00
#
_symmetry.space_group_name_H-M   'P 1'
#
loop_
_entity.id
_entity.type
_entity.pdbx_description
1 polymer ?
#
loop_
_entity_poly.entity_id
_entity_poly.type
_entity_poly.pdbx_seq_one_letter_code
_entity_poly.pdbx_strand_id
1 'polypeptide(L)'
;MSGLMKNVLKIFQKNPQIAEGASAVGTSIIKTGISFVKKPAVIAYIKHIFHPKKLGKYSTREVREVEINADWIAGYIKEKNIRPGRVGIDGLPGSGKSTLANALSDRLKMEWISLDYELTNEPCQLNRNRSIYEHHRLFRTQDLDVFDLIIFIDLPVEKIKEQIIERGQGAVNVEIFDYNLMQEIGRTAFELADGEKIRVTESHLYMKIRPAAGFNIDENLDEMLKTNGFLNTDILSKEEKLFLLIEGKAKKGLFAYNQGGKYAMELLDNIGEFYKYVDCRRYRRF
;
A
#
# COMPACT_ATOMS: atom_id res chain seq x y z
N MET A 1 34.79 0.51 26.97
CA MET A 1 34.49 1.75 26.21
C MET A 1 35.48 1.85 25.05
N SER A 2 35.03 1.68 23.80
CA SER A 2 35.90 1.55 22.62
C SER A 2 36.70 2.84 22.34
N GLY A 3 37.86 2.73 21.71
CA GLY A 3 38.75 3.86 21.42
C GLY A 3 38.09 4.98 20.59
N LEU A 4 37.09 4.63 19.77
CA LEU A 4 36.26 5.57 19.02
C LEU A 4 35.53 6.57 19.93
N MET A 5 34.98 6.08 21.05
CA MET A 5 34.18 6.85 21.99
C MET A 5 35.04 7.86 22.78
N LYS A 6 36.32 7.54 23.03
CA LYS A 6 37.27 8.46 23.69
C LYS A 6 37.73 9.60 22.76
N ASN A 7 37.89 9.33 21.47
CA ASN A 7 38.26 10.36 20.48
C ASN A 7 37.09 11.31 20.20
N VAL A 8 35.88 10.79 20.13
CA VAL A 8 34.65 11.58 20.00
C VAL A 8 34.46 12.53 21.20
N LEU A 9 34.67 12.04 22.43
CA LEU A 9 34.61 12.88 23.65
C LEU A 9 35.65 14.01 23.66
N LYS A 10 36.88 13.77 23.18
CA LYS A 10 37.93 14.81 23.07
C LYS A 10 37.58 15.89 22.04
N ILE A 11 36.93 15.54 20.93
CA ILE A 11 36.48 16.47 19.91
C ILE A 11 35.35 17.37 20.45
N PHE A 12 34.42 16.80 21.23
CA PHE A 12 33.34 17.54 21.89
C PHE A 12 33.82 18.46 23.01
N GLN A 13 34.81 18.04 23.80
CA GLN A 13 35.40 18.89 24.86
C GLN A 13 36.15 20.10 24.31
N LYS A 14 36.78 19.98 23.14
CA LYS A 14 37.51 21.09 22.49
C LYS A 14 36.60 22.06 21.73
N ASN A 15 35.35 21.67 21.45
CA ASN A 15 34.42 22.46 20.66
C ASN A 15 33.02 22.41 21.29
N PRO A 16 32.74 23.24 22.30
CA PRO A 16 31.46 23.23 23.02
C PRO A 16 30.25 23.45 22.10
N GLN A 17 30.41 24.19 21.00
CA GLN A 17 29.36 24.36 19.97
C GLN A 17 29.07 23.07 19.20
N ILE A 18 30.09 22.21 18.99
CA ILE A 18 29.93 20.88 18.36
C ILE A 18 29.32 19.89 19.36
N ALA A 19 29.61 20.02 20.66
CA ALA A 19 28.99 19.22 21.71
C ALA A 19 27.51 19.57 21.92
N GLU A 20 27.17 20.85 21.85
CA GLU A 20 25.78 21.34 21.91
C GLU A 20 25.01 20.95 20.65
N GLY A 21 25.64 21.04 19.47
CA GLY A 21 25.11 20.54 18.20
C GLY A 21 24.87 19.02 18.19
N ALA A 22 25.81 18.22 18.71
CA ALA A 22 25.63 16.76 18.80
C ALA A 22 24.64 16.32 19.88
N SER A 23 24.55 17.06 20.98
CA SER A 23 23.51 16.88 22.01
C SER A 23 22.12 17.20 21.45
N ALA A 24 22.00 18.27 20.65
CA ALA A 24 20.75 18.65 20.00
C ALA A 24 20.35 17.67 18.89
N VAL A 25 21.29 17.25 18.04
CA VAL A 25 21.08 16.20 17.04
C VAL A 25 20.68 14.89 17.73
N GLY A 26 21.39 14.48 18.80
CA GLY A 26 21.02 13.32 19.61
C GLY A 26 19.63 13.45 20.23
N THR A 27 19.28 14.62 20.77
CA THR A 27 17.96 14.89 21.36
C THR A 27 16.85 14.89 20.31
N SER A 28 17.11 15.40 19.10
CA SER A 28 16.16 15.39 17.98
C SER A 28 15.90 13.97 17.45
N ILE A 29 16.94 13.14 17.37
CA ILE A 29 16.83 11.72 17.02
C ILE A 29 16.01 10.97 18.09
N ILE A 30 16.30 11.22 19.36
CA ILE A 30 15.54 10.62 20.48
C ILE A 30 14.09 11.09 20.45
N LYS A 31 13.81 12.39 20.27
CA LYS A 31 12.45 12.93 20.19
C LYS A 31 11.67 12.37 19.00
N THR A 32 12.29 12.27 17.84
CA THR A 32 11.68 11.70 16.63
C THR A 32 11.38 10.22 16.82
N GLY A 33 12.31 9.46 17.39
CA GLY A 33 12.10 8.06 17.77
C GLY A 33 10.96 7.89 18.78
N ILE A 34 10.91 8.72 19.82
CA ILE A 34 9.83 8.70 20.83
C ILE A 34 8.49 9.07 20.19
N SER A 35 8.45 10.07 19.30
CA SER A 35 7.24 10.47 18.56
C SER A 35 6.70 9.33 17.72
N PHE A 36 7.58 8.66 16.97
CA PHE A 36 7.22 7.50 16.15
C PHE A 36 6.67 6.35 17.00
N VAL A 37 7.32 6.00 18.11
CA VAL A 37 6.86 4.93 19.02
C VAL A 37 5.50 5.24 19.65
N LYS A 38 5.15 6.52 19.80
CA LYS A 38 3.86 6.97 20.35
C LYS A 38 2.70 6.91 19.33
N LYS A 39 2.98 6.64 18.05
CA LYS A 39 1.92 6.57 17.05
C LYS A 39 0.96 5.39 17.30
N PRO A 40 -0.36 5.56 17.10
CA PRO A 40 -1.35 4.51 17.38
C PRO A 40 -1.05 3.17 16.71
N ALA A 41 -0.60 3.20 15.45
CA ALA A 41 -0.20 2.03 14.69
C ALA A 41 1.01 1.29 15.29
N VAL A 42 2.03 2.02 15.75
CA VAL A 42 3.22 1.44 16.39
C VAL A 42 2.86 0.84 17.74
N ILE A 43 2.03 1.55 18.54
CA ILE A 43 1.51 1.03 19.81
C ILE A 43 0.69 -0.25 19.58
N ALA A 44 -0.18 -0.27 18.57
CA ALA A 44 -1.00 -1.43 18.24
C ALA A 44 -0.13 -2.64 17.82
N TYR A 45 0.90 -2.41 17.02
CA TYR A 45 1.86 -3.43 16.63
C TYR A 45 2.63 -4.00 17.83
N ILE A 46 3.16 -3.13 18.71
CA ILE A 46 3.85 -3.55 19.94
C ILE A 46 2.90 -4.37 20.83
N LYS A 47 1.67 -3.90 21.05
CA LYS A 47 0.66 -4.64 21.81
C LYS A 47 0.37 -6.01 21.19
N HIS A 48 0.30 -6.11 19.87
CA HIS A 48 0.10 -7.37 19.17
C HIS A 48 1.26 -8.34 19.34
N ILE A 49 2.53 -7.88 19.33
CA ILE A 49 3.70 -8.73 19.60
C ILE A 49 3.60 -9.36 21.00
N PHE A 50 3.22 -8.57 22.02
CA PHE A 50 3.13 -9.06 23.40
C PHE A 50 1.84 -9.83 23.68
N HIS A 51 0.74 -9.49 23.00
CA HIS A 51 -0.58 -10.06 23.20
C HIS A 51 -1.23 -10.33 21.83
N PRO A 52 -0.81 -11.38 21.11
CA PRO A 52 -1.33 -11.66 19.78
C PRO A 52 -2.82 -11.95 19.85
N LYS A 53 -3.61 -11.18 19.09
CA LYS A 53 -5.04 -11.45 18.94
C LYS A 53 -5.19 -12.77 18.19
N LYS A 54 -6.00 -13.70 18.71
CA LYS A 54 -6.36 -14.93 17.98
C LYS A 54 -7.03 -14.55 16.66
N LEU A 55 -6.60 -15.17 15.56
CA LEU A 55 -7.00 -14.91 14.17
C LEU A 55 -8.53 -14.92 13.92
N GLY A 56 -9.33 -15.49 14.82
CA GLY A 56 -10.78 -15.66 14.67
C GLY A 56 -11.67 -14.47 15.04
N LYS A 57 -11.13 -13.28 15.31
CA LYS A 57 -11.93 -12.08 15.64
C LYS A 57 -11.86 -11.02 14.55
N TYR A 58 -12.30 -11.35 13.33
CA TYR A 58 -12.87 -10.34 12.45
C TYR A 58 -14.23 -9.93 13.04
N SER A 59 -14.63 -8.67 12.86
CA SER A 59 -15.94 -8.26 13.37
C SER A 59 -17.03 -9.04 12.61
N THR A 60 -18.04 -9.54 13.32
CA THR A 60 -19.16 -10.32 12.73
C THR A 60 -19.88 -9.53 11.63
N ARG A 61 -19.87 -8.20 11.73
CA ARG A 61 -20.44 -7.29 10.73
C ARG A 61 -19.65 -7.28 9.42
N GLU A 62 -18.33 -7.16 9.47
CA GLU A 62 -17.48 -7.15 8.27
C GLU A 62 -17.59 -8.48 7.51
N VAL A 63 -17.61 -9.60 8.23
CA VAL A 63 -17.82 -10.91 7.61
C VAL A 63 -19.16 -10.95 6.89
N ARG A 64 -20.24 -10.49 7.52
CA ARG A 64 -21.57 -10.46 6.89
C ARG A 64 -21.63 -9.57 5.64
N GLU A 65 -21.00 -8.40 5.66
CA GLU A 65 -20.93 -7.51 4.49
C GLU A 65 -20.19 -8.19 3.32
N VAL A 66 -19.10 -8.92 3.60
CA VAL A 66 -18.36 -9.70 2.60
C VAL A 66 -19.22 -10.84 2.02
N GLU A 67 -19.94 -11.59 2.87
CA GLU A 67 -20.82 -12.67 2.42
C GLU A 67 -21.91 -12.15 1.47
N ILE A 68 -22.57 -11.03 1.80
CA ILE A 68 -23.60 -10.41 0.96
C ILE A 68 -23.04 -10.02 -0.41
N ASN A 69 -21.84 -9.42 -0.44
CA ASN A 69 -21.20 -9.03 -1.68
C ASN A 69 -20.79 -10.25 -2.52
N ALA A 70 -20.30 -11.31 -1.89
CA ALA A 70 -19.94 -12.55 -2.58
C ALA A 70 -21.18 -13.25 -3.17
N ASP A 71 -22.30 -13.28 -2.44
CA ASP A 71 -23.59 -13.79 -2.94
C ASP A 71 -24.09 -12.99 -4.14
N TRP A 72 -24.02 -11.65 -4.05
CA TRP A 72 -24.43 -10.78 -5.14
C TRP A 72 -23.59 -11.01 -6.40
N ILE A 73 -22.26 -11.06 -6.27
CA ILE A 73 -21.34 -11.30 -7.40
C ILE A 73 -21.64 -12.65 -8.05
N ALA A 74 -21.77 -13.72 -7.25
CA ALA A 74 -22.09 -15.05 -7.76
C ALA A 74 -23.46 -15.10 -8.45
N GLY A 75 -24.47 -14.41 -7.88
CA GLY A 75 -25.79 -14.25 -8.47
C GLY A 75 -25.74 -13.54 -9.82
N TYR A 76 -25.03 -12.41 -9.89
CA TYR A 76 -24.85 -11.63 -11.12
C TYR A 76 -24.18 -12.44 -12.22
N ILE A 77 -23.08 -13.14 -11.91
CA ILE A 77 -22.36 -14.02 -12.85
C ILE A 77 -23.30 -15.10 -13.39
N LYS A 78 -24.09 -15.73 -12.52
CA LYS A 78 -25.06 -16.75 -12.91
C LYS A 78 -26.16 -16.20 -13.81
N GLU A 79 -26.73 -15.03 -13.47
CA GLU A 79 -27.78 -14.37 -14.25
C GLU A 79 -27.31 -14.02 -15.66
N LYS A 80 -26.06 -13.53 -15.79
CA LYS A 80 -25.44 -13.19 -17.07
C LYS A 80 -24.86 -14.42 -17.80
N ASN A 81 -25.00 -15.62 -17.25
CA ASN A 81 -24.43 -16.86 -17.78
C ASN A 81 -22.92 -16.77 -18.06
N ILE A 82 -22.20 -16.04 -17.20
CA ILE A 82 -20.74 -15.90 -17.27
C ILE A 82 -20.11 -17.09 -16.55
N ARG A 83 -19.05 -17.64 -17.12
CA ARG A 83 -18.31 -18.78 -16.54
C ARG A 83 -16.83 -18.40 -16.44
N PRO A 84 -16.43 -17.63 -15.42
CA PRO A 84 -15.06 -17.17 -15.32
C PRO A 84 -14.14 -18.38 -15.06
N GLY A 85 -13.15 -18.55 -15.92
CA GLY A 85 -12.03 -19.45 -15.69
C GLY A 85 -11.05 -18.86 -14.67
N ARG A 86 -10.85 -17.53 -14.67
CA ARG A 86 -9.99 -16.85 -13.68
C ARG A 86 -10.60 -15.53 -13.22
N VAL A 87 -10.49 -15.26 -11.92
CA VAL A 87 -10.90 -14.00 -11.30
C VAL A 87 -9.68 -13.33 -10.65
N GLY A 88 -9.47 -12.05 -10.89
CA GLY A 88 -8.45 -11.24 -10.21
C GLY A 88 -9.08 -10.31 -9.18
N ILE A 89 -8.53 -10.24 -7.97
CA ILE A 89 -8.98 -9.34 -6.91
C ILE A 89 -7.81 -8.46 -6.44
N ASP A 90 -7.94 -7.14 -6.61
CA ASP A 90 -6.99 -6.14 -6.11
C ASP A 90 -7.65 -5.26 -5.05
N GLY A 91 -6.84 -4.83 -4.10
CA GLY A 91 -7.22 -3.91 -3.04
C GLY A 91 -6.08 -3.78 -2.05
N LEU A 92 -6.08 -2.73 -1.25
CA LEU A 92 -5.01 -2.52 -0.27
C LEU A 92 -4.90 -3.65 0.76
N PRO A 93 -3.71 -3.85 1.37
CA PRO A 93 -3.60 -4.68 2.56
C PRO A 93 -4.61 -4.21 3.61
N GLY A 94 -5.33 -5.14 4.23
CA GLY A 94 -6.37 -4.82 5.21
C GLY A 94 -7.80 -4.69 4.65
N SER A 95 -7.96 -4.46 3.34
CA SER A 95 -9.25 -4.14 2.69
C SER A 95 -10.31 -5.25 2.69
N GLY A 96 -9.95 -6.49 3.05
CA GLY A 96 -10.86 -7.64 3.05
C GLY A 96 -10.79 -8.52 1.80
N LYS A 97 -9.84 -8.26 0.88
CA LYS A 97 -9.55 -9.06 -0.33
C LYS A 97 -9.51 -10.57 -0.09
N SER A 98 -8.73 -11.04 0.89
CA SER A 98 -8.62 -12.47 1.21
C SER A 98 -9.93 -13.06 1.74
N THR A 99 -10.68 -12.31 2.55
CA THR A 99 -12.01 -12.73 3.02
C THR A 99 -13.01 -12.84 1.87
N LEU A 100 -13.02 -11.86 0.95
CA LEU A 100 -13.87 -11.87 -0.23
C LEU A 100 -13.49 -13.01 -1.18
N ALA A 101 -12.20 -13.22 -1.43
CA ALA A 101 -11.69 -14.30 -2.28
C ALA A 101 -12.13 -15.67 -1.75
N ASN A 102 -12.01 -15.90 -0.44
CA ASN A 102 -12.46 -17.13 0.21
C ASN A 102 -13.98 -17.33 0.09
N ALA A 103 -14.76 -16.29 0.34
CA ALA A 103 -16.22 -16.35 0.22
C ALA A 103 -16.68 -16.63 -1.23
N LEU A 104 -15.97 -16.08 -2.22
CA LEU A 104 -16.23 -16.32 -3.65
C LEU A 104 -15.76 -17.71 -4.09
N SER A 105 -14.65 -18.25 -3.58
CA SER A 105 -14.19 -19.60 -3.94
C SER A 105 -15.24 -20.66 -3.61
N ASP A 106 -15.89 -20.52 -2.45
CA ASP A 106 -16.94 -21.44 -2.01
C ASP A 106 -18.18 -21.39 -2.92
N ARG A 107 -18.56 -20.20 -3.39
CA ARG A 107 -19.75 -19.95 -4.23
C ARG A 107 -19.53 -20.35 -5.68
N LEU A 108 -18.37 -20.02 -6.23
CA LEU A 108 -18.03 -20.26 -7.64
C LEU A 108 -17.38 -21.64 -7.86
N LYS A 109 -17.05 -22.37 -6.79
CA LYS A 109 -16.30 -23.63 -6.83
C LYS A 109 -14.99 -23.43 -7.60
N MET A 110 -14.22 -22.47 -7.12
CA MET A 110 -12.92 -22.07 -7.66
C MET A 110 -11.85 -22.20 -6.56
N GLU A 111 -10.60 -22.44 -6.94
CA GLU A 111 -9.48 -22.43 -6.00
C GLU A 111 -9.11 -20.98 -5.64
N TRP A 112 -8.91 -20.67 -4.36
CA TRP A 112 -8.38 -19.37 -3.95
C TRP A 112 -6.85 -19.43 -3.82
N ILE A 113 -6.16 -18.49 -4.47
CA ILE A 113 -4.70 -18.35 -4.47
C ILE A 113 -4.33 -16.93 -4.03
N SER A 114 -3.62 -16.82 -2.91
CA SER A 114 -3.05 -15.56 -2.43
C SER A 114 -1.61 -15.41 -2.91
N LEU A 115 -1.32 -14.34 -3.65
CA LEU A 115 0.04 -14.06 -4.12
C LEU A 115 0.85 -13.22 -3.12
N ASP A 116 0.27 -12.85 -1.96
CA ASP A 116 0.97 -12.04 -0.95
C ASP A 116 2.23 -12.76 -0.39
N TYR A 117 2.33 -14.08 -0.59
CA TYR A 117 3.48 -14.91 -0.20
C TYR A 117 4.53 -15.07 -1.31
N GLU A 118 4.20 -14.69 -2.54
CA GLU A 118 5.08 -14.75 -3.71
C GLU A 118 5.73 -13.37 -3.88
N LEU A 119 6.73 -13.09 -3.04
CA LEU A 119 7.53 -11.85 -3.01
C LEU A 119 8.34 -11.65 -4.31
N THR A 120 7.69 -11.43 -5.44
CA THR A 120 8.40 -11.22 -6.70
C THR A 120 8.11 -9.84 -7.27
N ASN A 121 9.19 -9.18 -7.72
CA ASN A 121 9.12 -7.96 -8.52
C ASN A 121 8.76 -8.28 -9.99
N GLU A 122 8.55 -9.56 -10.30
CA GLU A 122 8.26 -10.07 -11.62
C GLU A 122 6.81 -10.59 -11.68
N PRO A 123 6.19 -10.61 -12.86
CA PRO A 123 4.88 -11.23 -13.03
C PRO A 123 4.90 -12.72 -12.63
N CYS A 124 3.88 -13.15 -11.89
CA CYS A 124 3.71 -14.56 -11.52
C CYS A 124 3.02 -15.32 -12.67
N GLN A 125 3.26 -16.63 -12.76
CA GLN A 125 2.53 -17.46 -13.71
C GLN A 125 1.11 -17.74 -13.21
N LEU A 126 0.12 -17.09 -13.84
CA LEU A 126 -1.31 -17.23 -13.51
C LEU A 126 -1.99 -18.35 -14.31
N ASN A 127 -1.44 -19.56 -14.23
CA ASN A 127 -1.81 -20.67 -15.12
C ASN A 127 -2.92 -21.59 -14.57
N ARG A 128 -3.29 -21.49 -13.28
CA ARG A 128 -4.32 -22.36 -12.70
C ARG A 128 -5.69 -21.96 -13.22
N ASN A 129 -6.42 -22.98 -13.69
CA ASN A 129 -7.77 -22.82 -14.20
C ASN A 129 -8.75 -22.92 -13.04
N ARG A 130 -9.89 -22.22 -13.17
CA ARG A 130 -10.92 -22.12 -12.13
C ARG A 130 -10.34 -21.60 -10.81
N SER A 131 -9.61 -20.49 -10.90
CA SER A 131 -8.93 -19.90 -9.74
C SER A 131 -9.25 -18.43 -9.53
N ILE A 132 -9.30 -18.03 -8.27
CA ILE A 132 -9.42 -16.65 -7.80
C ILE A 132 -8.05 -16.25 -7.27
N TYR A 133 -7.42 -15.31 -7.95
CA TYR A 133 -6.14 -14.74 -7.56
C TYR A 133 -6.38 -13.44 -6.83
N GLU A 134 -5.69 -13.26 -5.71
CA GLU A 134 -5.72 -12.01 -4.98
C GLU A 134 -4.32 -11.54 -4.63
N HIS A 135 -4.09 -10.24 -4.78
CA HIS A 135 -2.87 -9.58 -4.37
C HIS A 135 -3.10 -8.08 -4.24
N HIS A 136 -2.36 -7.42 -3.34
CA HIS A 136 -2.54 -5.99 -3.12
C HIS A 136 -1.92 -5.10 -4.21
N ARG A 137 -1.17 -5.69 -5.15
CA ARG A 137 -0.58 -5.06 -6.36
C ARG A 137 -0.94 -5.81 -7.64
N LEU A 138 -1.95 -6.68 -7.61
CA LEU A 138 -2.30 -7.58 -8.73
C LEU A 138 -2.42 -6.82 -10.06
N PHE A 139 -3.20 -5.73 -10.07
CA PHE A 139 -3.48 -5.00 -11.32
C PHE A 139 -2.29 -4.20 -11.84
N ARG A 140 -1.32 -3.94 -10.95
CA ARG A 140 -0.13 -3.15 -11.21
C ARG A 140 0.99 -4.00 -11.81
N THR A 141 1.01 -5.30 -11.49
CA THR A 141 2.15 -6.18 -11.80
C THR A 141 1.81 -7.34 -12.74
N GLN A 142 0.54 -7.74 -12.86
CA GLN A 142 0.14 -8.89 -13.68
C GLN A 142 -0.56 -8.45 -14.95
N ASP A 143 -0.37 -9.17 -16.05
CA ASP A 143 -1.24 -9.07 -17.22
C ASP A 143 -2.70 -9.34 -16.81
N LEU A 144 -3.62 -8.43 -17.15
CA LEU A 144 -5.02 -8.55 -16.77
C LEU A 144 -5.81 -9.42 -17.76
N ASP A 145 -5.33 -9.59 -18.98
CA ASP A 145 -6.04 -10.32 -20.03
C ASP A 145 -6.13 -11.81 -19.76
N VAL A 146 -5.37 -12.32 -18.79
CA VAL A 146 -5.49 -13.69 -18.30
C VAL A 146 -6.76 -13.94 -17.48
N PHE A 147 -7.43 -12.89 -16.99
CA PHE A 147 -8.63 -12.96 -16.17
C PHE A 147 -9.90 -12.79 -17.00
N ASP A 148 -10.99 -13.42 -16.58
CA ASP A 148 -12.32 -13.20 -17.17
C ASP A 148 -13.12 -12.12 -16.42
N LEU A 149 -12.74 -11.88 -15.16
CA LEU A 149 -13.38 -10.95 -14.24
C LEU A 149 -12.30 -10.36 -13.34
N ILE A 150 -12.29 -9.04 -13.21
CA ILE A 150 -11.45 -8.34 -12.24
C ILE A 150 -12.33 -7.60 -11.22
N ILE A 151 -11.92 -7.61 -9.96
CA ILE A 151 -12.63 -6.99 -8.84
C ILE A 151 -11.66 -6.06 -8.10
N PHE A 152 -12.08 -4.80 -7.91
CA PHE A 152 -11.33 -3.80 -7.17
C PHE A 152 -12.04 -3.45 -5.87
N ILE A 153 -11.30 -3.43 -4.76
CA ILE A 153 -11.79 -2.97 -3.46
C ILE A 153 -11.37 -1.52 -3.22
N ASP A 154 -12.31 -0.59 -3.42
CA ASP A 154 -12.12 0.85 -3.26
C ASP A 154 -12.57 1.36 -1.89
N LEU A 155 -12.20 0.64 -0.84
CA LEU A 155 -12.53 1.01 0.53
C LEU A 155 -11.76 2.29 0.92
N PRO A 156 -12.37 3.26 1.64
CA PRO A 156 -11.66 4.45 2.05
C PRO A 156 -10.40 4.12 2.86
N VAL A 157 -9.30 4.78 2.52
CA VAL A 157 -7.97 4.53 3.12
C VAL A 157 -8.01 4.65 4.65
N GLU A 158 -8.72 5.63 5.20
CA GLU A 158 -8.81 5.79 6.65
C GLU A 158 -9.51 4.60 7.33
N LYS A 159 -10.58 4.07 6.73
CA LYS A 159 -11.23 2.85 7.21
C LYS A 159 -10.30 1.64 7.15
N ILE A 160 -9.48 1.52 6.09
CA ILE A 160 -8.46 0.47 5.98
C ILE A 160 -7.42 0.60 7.10
N LYS A 161 -6.92 1.81 7.35
CA LYS A 161 -5.94 2.06 8.42
C LYS A 161 -6.52 1.69 9.79
N GLU A 162 -7.75 2.10 10.08
CA GLU A 162 -8.47 1.72 11.31
C GLU A 162 -8.54 0.20 11.47
N GLN A 163 -8.94 -0.53 10.42
CA GLN A 163 -9.00 -1.99 10.43
C GLN A 163 -7.63 -2.65 10.70
N ILE A 164 -6.55 -2.14 10.09
CA ILE A 164 -5.20 -2.68 10.32
C ILE A 164 -4.74 -2.39 11.75
N ILE A 165 -4.94 -1.16 12.24
CA ILE A 165 -4.58 -0.76 13.60
C ILE A 165 -5.35 -1.60 14.62
N GLU A 166 -6.63 -1.86 14.38
CA GLU A 166 -7.44 -2.70 15.26
C GLU A 166 -6.90 -4.15 15.28
N ARG A 167 -6.53 -4.72 14.14
CA ARG A 167 -5.91 -6.07 14.08
C ARG A 167 -4.55 -6.12 14.77
N GLY A 168 -3.79 -5.03 14.71
CA GLY A 168 -2.46 -4.86 15.30
C GLY A 168 -1.34 -5.52 14.48
N GLN A 169 -1.59 -6.67 13.85
CA GLN A 169 -0.64 -7.30 12.93
C GLN A 169 -0.37 -6.39 11.73
N GLY A 170 0.90 -6.09 11.48
CA GLY A 170 1.30 -5.22 10.37
C GLY A 170 0.91 -3.76 10.54
N ALA A 171 0.42 -3.33 11.72
CA ALA A 171 -0.01 -1.95 11.93
C ALA A 171 1.09 -0.91 11.67
N VAL A 172 2.36 -1.24 11.96
CA VAL A 172 3.50 -0.38 11.64
C VAL A 172 3.57 0.01 10.15
N ASN A 173 3.04 -0.81 9.25
CA ASN A 173 3.04 -0.54 7.82
C ASN A 173 2.19 0.68 7.46
N VAL A 174 1.17 1.01 8.26
CA VAL A 174 0.35 2.23 8.10
C VAL A 174 1.20 3.50 8.18
N GLU A 175 2.27 3.45 8.98
CA GLU A 175 3.16 4.59 9.16
C GLU A 175 4.27 4.64 8.11
N ILE A 176 4.59 3.51 7.49
CA ILE A 176 5.71 3.37 6.55
C ILE A 176 5.24 3.63 5.11
N PHE A 177 4.06 3.14 4.73
CA PHE A 177 3.59 3.20 3.35
C PHE A 177 2.55 4.29 3.10
N ASP A 178 2.58 4.81 1.88
CA ASP A 178 1.58 5.72 1.35
C ASP A 178 0.34 4.94 0.88
N TYR A 179 -0.59 4.70 1.80
CA TYR A 179 -1.83 4.02 1.45
C TYR A 179 -2.69 4.80 0.45
N ASN A 180 -2.60 6.14 0.41
CA ASN A 180 -3.34 6.93 -0.57
C ASN A 180 -2.76 6.70 -1.96
N LEU A 181 -1.44 6.79 -2.12
CA LEU A 181 -0.77 6.52 -3.40
C LEU A 181 -0.97 5.07 -3.85
N MET A 182 -0.88 4.10 -2.93
CA MET A 182 -1.17 2.70 -3.25
C MET A 182 -2.60 2.52 -3.78
N GLN A 183 -3.59 3.16 -3.14
CA GLN A 183 -4.99 3.09 -3.56
C GLN A 183 -5.19 3.76 -4.92
N GLU A 184 -4.59 4.94 -5.11
CA GLU A 184 -4.66 5.70 -6.35
C GLU A 184 -4.07 4.93 -7.53
N ILE A 185 -2.87 4.34 -7.37
CA ILE A 185 -2.27 3.50 -8.41
C ILE A 185 -3.16 2.29 -8.73
N GLY A 186 -3.70 1.62 -7.72
CA GLY A 186 -4.63 0.50 -7.92
C GLY A 186 -5.90 0.91 -8.65
N ARG A 187 -6.49 2.05 -8.26
CA ARG A 187 -7.70 2.60 -8.87
C ARG A 187 -7.44 2.98 -10.32
N THR A 188 -6.36 3.70 -10.60
CA THR A 188 -5.99 4.10 -11.96
C THR A 188 -5.77 2.88 -12.86
N ALA A 189 -5.10 1.83 -12.37
CA ALA A 189 -4.98 0.57 -13.12
C ALA A 189 -6.34 -0.05 -13.44
N PHE A 190 -7.26 -0.08 -12.47
CA PHE A 190 -8.61 -0.61 -12.69
C PHE A 190 -9.44 0.25 -13.66
N GLU A 191 -9.34 1.59 -13.59
CA GLU A 191 -10.06 2.50 -14.50
C GLU A 191 -9.55 2.38 -15.94
N LEU A 192 -8.23 2.24 -16.12
CA LEU A 192 -7.57 2.04 -17.41
C LEU A 192 -7.92 0.71 -18.09
N ALA A 193 -8.27 -0.33 -17.32
CA ALA A 193 -8.71 -1.60 -17.89
C ALA A 193 -10.06 -1.44 -18.58
N ASP A 194 -10.22 -1.94 -19.81
CA ASP A 194 -11.48 -1.87 -20.55
C ASP A 194 -12.63 -2.63 -19.86
N GLY A 195 -13.85 -2.38 -20.33
CA GLY A 195 -15.05 -3.06 -19.86
C GLY A 195 -15.92 -2.21 -18.93
N GLU A 196 -17.18 -2.61 -18.82
CA GLU A 196 -18.18 -1.89 -18.03
C GLU A 196 -17.85 -1.98 -16.54
N LYS A 197 -17.70 -0.83 -15.89
CA LYS A 197 -17.53 -0.73 -14.44
C LYS A 197 -18.87 -0.99 -13.75
N ILE A 198 -18.97 -2.15 -13.09
CA ILE A 198 -20.16 -2.55 -12.35
C ILE A 198 -19.91 -2.40 -10.86
N ARG A 199 -20.75 -1.63 -10.17
CA ARG A 199 -20.72 -1.53 -8.71
C ARG A 199 -21.41 -2.74 -8.09
N VAL A 200 -20.75 -3.38 -7.13
CA VAL A 200 -21.31 -4.51 -6.38
C VAL A 200 -22.10 -3.96 -5.20
N THR A 201 -23.43 -4.09 -5.26
CA THR A 201 -24.35 -3.55 -4.24
C THR A 201 -24.12 -2.04 -3.95
N GLU A 202 -24.42 -1.57 -2.75
CA GLU A 202 -24.05 -0.23 -2.25
C GLU A 202 -22.66 -0.20 -1.61
N SER A 203 -21.81 -1.18 -1.93
CA SER A 203 -20.49 -1.31 -1.33
C SER A 203 -19.42 -0.45 -2.01
N HIS A 204 -18.18 -0.63 -1.55
CA HIS A 204 -16.95 -0.09 -2.13
C HIS A 204 -16.26 -1.07 -3.10
N LEU A 205 -16.99 -2.08 -3.58
CA LEU A 205 -16.48 -3.06 -4.52
C LEU A 205 -16.95 -2.71 -5.94
N TYR A 206 -16.01 -2.77 -6.87
CA TYR A 206 -16.27 -2.62 -8.29
C TYR A 206 -15.75 -3.85 -9.03
N MET A 207 -16.41 -4.23 -10.12
CA MET A 207 -15.95 -5.29 -10.99
C MET A 207 -16.05 -4.91 -12.47
N LYS A 208 -15.19 -5.49 -13.29
CA LYS A 208 -15.24 -5.43 -14.76
C LYS A 208 -15.15 -6.84 -15.31
N ILE A 209 -16.02 -7.15 -16.26
CA ILE A 209 -15.99 -8.41 -17.02
C ILE A 209 -15.13 -8.17 -18.26
N ARG A 210 -14.25 -9.11 -18.58
CA ARG A 210 -13.33 -8.99 -19.70
C ARG A 210 -14.10 -8.85 -21.03
N PRO A 211 -13.89 -7.76 -21.79
CA PRO A 211 -14.37 -7.64 -23.17
C PRO A 211 -13.76 -8.69 -24.10
N ALA A 212 -14.37 -8.90 -25.27
CA ALA A 212 -13.82 -9.84 -26.27
C ALA A 212 -12.40 -9.46 -26.74
N ALA A 213 -12.08 -8.16 -26.74
CA ALA A 213 -10.77 -7.64 -27.11
C ALA A 213 -9.71 -7.75 -26.00
N GLY A 214 -10.10 -8.09 -24.77
CA GLY A 214 -9.23 -7.96 -23.59
C GLY A 214 -9.53 -6.71 -22.77
N PHE A 215 -8.80 -6.55 -21.67
CA PHE A 215 -8.78 -5.36 -20.84
C PHE A 215 -7.85 -4.26 -21.37
N ASN A 216 -6.89 -4.57 -22.26
CA ASN A 216 -6.03 -3.61 -22.97
C ASN A 216 -5.38 -2.54 -22.07
N ILE A 217 -5.05 -2.90 -20.83
CA ILE A 217 -4.55 -1.94 -19.84
C ILE A 217 -3.21 -1.33 -20.26
N ASP A 218 -2.34 -2.12 -20.89
CA ASP A 218 -1.00 -1.67 -21.26
C ASP A 218 -1.07 -0.68 -22.43
N GLU A 219 -1.92 -0.95 -23.43
CA GLU A 219 -2.20 -0.05 -24.55
C GLU A 219 -2.82 1.27 -24.07
N ASN A 220 -3.86 1.20 -23.23
CA ASN A 220 -4.53 2.39 -22.69
C ASN A 220 -3.58 3.24 -21.82
N LEU A 221 -2.70 2.58 -21.06
CA LEU A 221 -1.69 3.26 -20.24
C LEU A 221 -0.64 3.97 -21.10
N ASP A 222 -0.18 3.33 -22.19
CA ASP A 222 0.77 3.95 -23.12
C ASP A 222 0.16 5.15 -23.86
N GLU A 223 -1.11 5.05 -24.27
CA GLU A 223 -1.83 6.17 -24.87
C GLU A 223 -1.97 7.35 -23.89
N MET A 224 -2.34 7.07 -22.63
CA MET A 224 -2.42 8.10 -21.60
C MET A 224 -1.06 8.75 -21.33
N LEU A 225 0.02 7.98 -21.23
CA LEU A 225 1.37 8.51 -21.01
C LEU A 225 1.81 9.43 -22.15
N LYS A 226 1.59 8.99 -23.39
CA LYS A 226 1.88 9.78 -24.60
C LYS A 226 1.09 11.09 -24.62
N THR A 227 -0.19 11.05 -24.25
CA THR A 227 -1.06 12.24 -24.15
C THR A 227 -0.57 13.22 -23.08
N ASN A 228 0.05 12.71 -22.00
CA ASN A 228 0.66 13.52 -20.94
C ASN A 228 2.11 13.96 -21.26
N GLY A 229 2.60 13.73 -22.48
CA GLY A 229 3.92 14.18 -22.93
C GLY A 229 5.08 13.28 -22.50
N PHE A 230 4.81 12.10 -21.92
CA PHE A 230 5.84 11.11 -21.65
C PHE A 230 6.14 10.32 -22.93
N LEU A 231 7.40 10.33 -23.37
CA LEU A 231 7.88 9.62 -24.56
C LEU A 231 8.86 8.50 -24.14
N ASN A 232 9.01 7.48 -24.98
CA ASN A 232 9.94 6.35 -24.79
C ASN A 232 9.66 5.52 -23.52
N THR A 233 8.39 5.16 -23.28
CA THR A 233 7.95 4.38 -22.11
C THR A 233 8.01 2.86 -22.33
N ASP A 234 8.42 2.40 -23.52
CA ASP A 234 8.39 0.99 -23.92
C ASP A 234 9.24 0.06 -23.04
N ILE A 235 10.29 0.58 -22.42
CA ILE A 235 11.18 -0.18 -21.52
C ILE A 235 10.66 -0.27 -20.09
N LEU A 236 9.62 0.48 -19.75
CA LEU A 236 9.07 0.54 -18.39
C LEU A 236 8.07 -0.58 -18.19
N SER A 237 8.11 -1.21 -17.00
CA SER A 237 7.04 -2.10 -16.57
C SER A 237 5.72 -1.33 -16.38
N LYS A 238 4.58 -2.04 -16.39
CA LYS A 238 3.27 -1.44 -16.10
C LYS A 238 3.26 -0.65 -14.79
N GLU A 239 3.83 -1.19 -13.71
CA GLU A 239 3.89 -0.46 -12.43
C GLU A 239 4.71 0.84 -12.56
N GLU A 240 5.85 0.81 -13.26
CA GLU A 240 6.66 2.02 -13.52
C GLU A 240 5.91 3.05 -14.35
N LYS A 241 5.16 2.59 -15.37
CA LYS A 241 4.28 3.43 -16.19
C LYS A 241 3.17 4.08 -15.36
N LEU A 242 2.51 3.34 -14.46
CA LEU A 242 1.49 3.88 -13.54
C LEU A 242 2.07 4.93 -12.58
N PHE A 243 3.24 4.67 -12.01
CA PHE A 243 3.94 5.66 -11.18
C PHE A 243 4.35 6.89 -11.97
N LEU A 244 4.84 6.72 -13.20
CA LEU A 244 5.18 7.84 -14.07
C LEU A 244 3.96 8.71 -14.35
N LEU A 245 2.80 8.10 -14.62
CA LEU A 245 1.55 8.80 -14.88
C LEU A 245 1.06 9.62 -13.68
N ILE A 246 1.15 9.06 -12.46
CA ILE A 246 0.58 9.68 -11.25
C ILE A 246 1.56 10.65 -10.57
N GLU A 247 2.83 10.27 -10.46
CA GLU A 247 3.85 11.00 -9.68
C GLU A 247 4.89 11.71 -10.56
N GLY A 248 4.81 11.57 -11.89
CA GLY A 248 5.80 12.10 -12.83
C GLY A 248 7.17 11.40 -12.75
N LYS A 249 7.26 10.26 -12.04
CA LYS A 249 8.51 9.51 -11.83
C LYS A 249 8.27 8.01 -11.88
N ALA A 250 8.99 7.30 -12.74
CA ALA A 250 8.96 5.85 -12.78
C ALA A 250 9.56 5.25 -11.48
N LYS A 251 8.78 4.42 -10.79
CA LYS A 251 9.18 3.68 -9.57
C LYS A 251 8.58 2.28 -9.64
N LYS A 252 9.12 1.29 -8.92
CA LYS A 252 8.52 -0.05 -8.77
C LYS A 252 8.84 -0.71 -7.45
N GLY A 253 8.09 -1.76 -7.16
CA GLY A 253 8.27 -2.56 -5.95
C GLY A 253 7.61 -1.92 -4.73
N LEU A 254 7.57 -2.67 -3.64
CA LEU A 254 6.89 -2.24 -2.41
C LEU A 254 7.50 -0.95 -1.81
N PHE A 255 8.81 -0.73 -1.99
CA PHE A 255 9.48 0.47 -1.49
C PHE A 255 9.15 1.74 -2.27
N ALA A 256 8.58 1.65 -3.48
CA ALA A 256 8.11 2.81 -4.22
C ALA A 256 6.99 3.58 -3.50
N TYR A 257 6.27 2.88 -2.62
CA TYR A 257 5.20 3.42 -1.79
C TYR A 257 5.68 3.89 -0.41
N ASN A 258 6.98 3.83 -0.12
CA ASN A 258 7.51 4.15 1.20
C ASN A 258 7.53 5.68 1.42
N GLN A 259 6.86 6.15 2.48
CA GLN A 259 6.93 7.54 2.96
C GLN A 259 8.06 7.75 3.97
N GLY A 260 8.97 6.80 4.16
CA GLY A 260 10.05 6.84 5.14
C GLY A 260 10.90 8.12 5.10
N GLY A 261 11.01 8.74 3.92
CA GLY A 261 11.62 10.06 3.74
C GLY A 261 10.93 11.18 4.53
N LYS A 262 9.62 11.09 4.81
CA LYS A 262 8.90 12.04 5.67
C LYS A 262 9.45 12.05 7.09
N TYR A 263 9.87 10.91 7.65
CA TYR A 263 10.49 10.89 8.98
C TYR A 263 11.90 11.47 8.98
N ALA A 264 12.63 11.31 7.88
CA ALA A 264 13.91 11.99 7.69
C ALA A 264 13.73 13.51 7.54
N MET A 265 12.66 13.95 6.87
CA MET A 265 12.31 15.37 6.77
C MET A 265 11.79 15.94 8.09
N GLU A 266 10.96 15.21 8.85
CA GLU A 266 10.58 15.58 10.23
C GLU A 266 11.81 15.70 11.13
N LEU A 267 12.80 14.82 10.97
CA LEU A 267 14.08 14.92 11.68
C LEU A 267 14.81 16.22 11.30
N LEU A 268 14.88 16.55 10.01
CA LEU A 268 15.53 17.76 9.49
C LEU A 268 14.78 19.04 9.88
N ASP A 269 13.45 19.03 9.90
CA ASP A 269 12.61 20.16 10.33
C ASP A 269 12.77 20.42 11.83
N ASN A 270 12.79 19.37 12.65
CA ASN A 270 13.09 19.48 14.09
C ASN A 270 14.51 20.02 14.34
N ILE A 271 15.47 19.67 13.47
CA ILE A 271 16.82 20.24 13.51
C ILE A 271 16.79 21.72 13.06
N GLY A 272 16.02 22.07 12.03
CA GLY A 272 15.89 23.43 11.50
C GLY A 272 15.21 24.41 12.47
N GLU A 273 14.15 24.00 13.17
CA GLU A 273 13.52 24.79 14.22
C GLU A 273 14.46 25.06 15.39
N PHE A 274 15.31 24.09 15.74
CA PHE A 274 16.34 24.28 16.75
C PHE A 274 17.36 25.36 16.33
N TYR A 275 17.82 25.36 15.08
CA TYR A 275 18.74 26.41 14.60
C TYR A 275 18.12 27.80 14.66
N LYS A 276 16.83 27.96 14.32
CA LYS A 276 16.09 29.23 14.51
C LYS A 276 16.05 29.65 15.99
N TYR A 277 15.93 28.70 16.91
CA TYR A 277 15.87 28.95 18.34
C TYR A 277 17.24 29.33 18.94
N VAL A 278 18.33 28.75 18.44
CA VAL A 278 19.71 29.10 18.81
C VAL A 278 20.12 30.48 18.28
N ASP A 279 19.74 30.80 17.04
CA ASP A 279 20.04 32.09 16.42
C ASP A 279 19.32 33.26 17.16
N CYS A 280 18.06 33.05 17.54
CA CYS A 280 17.30 33.98 18.39
C CYS A 280 17.92 34.23 19.78
N ARG A 281 18.69 33.29 20.34
CA ARG A 281 19.41 33.49 21.62
C ARG A 281 20.72 34.25 21.45
N ARG A 282 21.34 34.20 20.27
CA ARG A 282 22.56 34.96 19.95
C ARG A 282 22.31 36.46 19.84
N TYR A 283 21.10 36.86 19.43
CA TYR A 283 20.70 38.26 19.29
C TYR A 283 20.02 38.89 20.53
N ARG A 284 19.83 38.15 21.63
CA ARG A 284 19.31 38.69 22.91
C ARG A 284 20.39 38.95 23.97
N ARG A 285 21.67 38.94 23.58
CA ARG A 285 22.82 39.20 24.47
C ARG A 285 23.67 40.42 24.04
N PHE A 286 23.05 41.37 23.35
CA PHE A 286 23.56 42.73 23.20
C PHE A 286 22.51 43.70 23.72
#